data_AF-A0A966M7G2-F1
#
_entry.id   AF-A0A966M7G2-F1
#
_cell.length_a   1.000
_cell.length_b   1.000
_cell.length_c   1.000
_cell.angle_alpha   90.00
_cell.angle_beta   90.00
_cell.angle_gamma   90.00
#
_symmetry.space_group_name_H-M   'P 1'
#
loop_
_entity.id
_entity.type
_entity.pdbx_description
1 polymer ?
#
loop_
_entity_poly.entity_id
_entity_poly.type
_entity_poly.pdbx_seq_one_letter_code
_entity_poly.pdbx_strand_id
1 'polypeptide(L)'
;MSSIVEETPRPSLKERAAKIGEQVQGSQVWASIFRPGSIFRKGYTDSPRNRSYVVMNSVLYHLHPVKVKRHAVKVSYTLCLGGLSFFLFILLTITGIFLMFFYRPTAANAWDDIQSLHTSVTFGLMVRNMHRWGAHLMVLSVFLHMARVFYHGAYKAPREFNWVVGVILLTLTLLLSFTGYLL
;
A
#
# COMPACT_ATOMS: atom_id res chain seq x y z
N MET A 1 -68.70 -13.34 3.22
CA MET A 1 -67.95 -12.10 2.88
C MET A 1 -66.48 -12.50 2.72
N SER A 2 -66.12 -13.08 1.58
CA SER A 2 -64.79 -13.65 1.32
C SER A 2 -63.85 -12.56 0.81
N SER A 3 -62.76 -12.33 1.54
CA SER A 3 -61.69 -11.43 1.15
C SER A 3 -61.09 -11.85 -0.19
N ILE A 4 -61.26 -11.03 -1.22
CA ILE A 4 -60.52 -11.17 -2.47
C ILE A 4 -59.07 -10.80 -2.17
N VAL A 5 -58.21 -11.81 -2.14
CA VAL A 5 -56.76 -11.64 -2.09
C VAL A 5 -56.35 -11.06 -3.45
N GLU A 6 -55.95 -9.79 -3.49
CA GLU A 6 -55.29 -9.22 -4.66
C GLU A 6 -53.96 -9.96 -4.87
N GLU A 7 -53.91 -10.89 -5.83
CA GLU A 7 -52.66 -11.48 -6.30
C GLU A 7 -51.88 -10.41 -7.07
N THR A 8 -50.97 -9.70 -6.38
CA THR A 8 -49.98 -8.86 -7.04
C THR A 8 -49.15 -9.72 -8.02
N PRO A 9 -49.07 -9.38 -9.33
CA PRO A 9 -48.31 -10.16 -10.29
C PRO A 9 -46.84 -10.32 -9.87
N ARG A 10 -46.32 -11.55 -9.89
CA ARG A 10 -44.92 -11.81 -9.51
C ARG A 10 -43.99 -11.08 -10.50
N PRO A 11 -43.03 -10.27 -10.02
CA PRO A 11 -42.15 -9.50 -10.90
C PRO A 11 -41.30 -10.41 -11.79
N SER A 12 -41.12 -10.00 -13.04
CA SER A 12 -40.33 -10.72 -14.04
C SER A 12 -38.87 -10.88 -13.58
N LEU A 13 -38.21 -11.99 -13.95
CA LEU A 13 -36.81 -12.22 -13.61
C LEU A 13 -35.88 -11.08 -14.07
N LYS A 14 -36.20 -10.44 -15.20
CA LYS A 14 -35.47 -9.27 -15.71
C LYS A 14 -35.65 -8.04 -14.82
N GLU A 15 -36.86 -7.82 -14.31
CA GLU A 15 -37.17 -6.71 -13.40
C GLU A 15 -36.54 -6.92 -12.03
N ARG A 16 -36.51 -8.17 -11.54
CA ARG A 16 -35.79 -8.53 -10.31
C ARG A 16 -34.28 -8.30 -10.46
N ALA A 17 -33.69 -8.69 -11.59
CA ALA A 17 -32.28 -8.45 -11.86
C ALA A 17 -31.95 -6.96 -12.00
N ALA A 18 -32.79 -6.19 -12.69
CA ALA A 18 -32.63 -4.74 -12.82
C ALA A 18 -32.74 -4.03 -11.46
N LYS A 19 -33.74 -4.41 -10.64
CA LYS A 19 -33.94 -3.86 -9.29
C LYS A 19 -32.78 -4.20 -8.36
N ILE A 20 -32.24 -5.42 -8.43
CA ILE A 20 -31.04 -5.81 -7.67
C ILE A 20 -29.83 -5.00 -8.15
N GLY A 21 -29.66 -4.81 -9.46
CA GLY A 21 -28.59 -3.99 -10.03
C GLY A 21 -28.63 -2.54 -9.55
N GLU A 22 -29.81 -1.91 -9.59
CA GLU A 22 -30.02 -0.55 -9.07
C GLU A 22 -29.82 -0.46 -7.55
N GLN A 23 -30.29 -1.46 -6.80
CA GLN A 23 -30.14 -1.53 -5.35
C GLN A 23 -28.67 -1.72 -4.94
N VAL A 24 -27.89 -2.50 -5.70
CA VAL A 24 -26.44 -2.65 -5.52
C VAL A 24 -25.72 -1.36 -5.88
N GLN A 25 -26.04 -0.72 -7.01
CA GLN A 25 -25.43 0.54 -7.44
C GLN A 25 -25.75 1.71 -6.52
N GLY A 26 -26.92 1.71 -5.87
CA GLY A 26 -27.34 2.68 -4.87
C GLY A 26 -26.82 2.41 -3.46
N SER A 27 -26.17 1.26 -3.22
CA SER A 27 -25.67 0.90 -1.89
C SER A 27 -24.51 1.81 -1.44
N GLN A 28 -24.44 2.10 -0.13
CA GLN A 28 -23.34 2.87 0.46
C GLN A 28 -21.98 2.24 0.17
N VAL A 29 -21.91 0.90 0.12
CA VAL A 29 -20.69 0.14 -0.20
C VAL A 29 -20.27 0.42 -1.64
N TRP A 30 -21.18 0.33 -2.61
CA TRP A 30 -20.87 0.61 -4.01
C TRP A 30 -20.45 2.07 -4.23
N ALA A 31 -21.13 3.01 -3.55
CA ALA A 31 -20.80 4.43 -3.59
C ALA A 31 -19.43 4.75 -2.96
N SER A 32 -18.95 3.94 -2.02
CA SER A 32 -17.65 4.11 -1.35
C SER A 32 -16.45 3.59 -2.15
N ILE A 33 -16.70 2.64 -3.07
CA ILE A 33 -15.67 2.05 -3.95
C ILE A 33 -15.58 2.83 -5.26
N PHE A 34 -16.72 3.20 -5.85
CA PHE A 34 -16.77 3.81 -7.17
C PHE A 34 -17.00 5.33 -7.14
N ARG A 35 -16.05 6.05 -7.74
CA ARG A 35 -16.07 7.52 -7.85
C ARG A 35 -17.32 8.03 -8.58
N PRO A 36 -17.99 9.09 -8.09
CA PRO A 36 -18.92 9.88 -8.87
C PRO A 36 -18.26 10.46 -10.14
N GLY A 37 -18.86 10.24 -11.31
CA GLY A 37 -18.30 10.59 -12.62
C GLY A 37 -17.44 9.51 -13.28
N SER A 38 -17.31 8.33 -12.66
CA SER A 38 -16.76 7.14 -13.34
C SER A 38 -17.75 6.60 -14.39
N ILE A 39 -17.28 5.71 -15.27
CA ILE A 39 -18.11 5.04 -16.29
C ILE A 39 -19.36 4.37 -15.64
N PHE A 40 -19.22 3.97 -14.38
CA PHE A 40 -20.23 3.26 -13.59
C PHE A 40 -21.16 4.17 -12.77
N ARG A 41 -20.94 5.50 -12.73
CA ARG A 41 -21.78 6.45 -11.97
C ARG A 41 -21.82 7.83 -12.65
N LYS A 42 -22.82 8.06 -13.50
CA LYS A 42 -23.07 9.35 -14.18
C LYS A 42 -23.76 10.36 -13.26
N GLY A 43 -23.54 11.67 -13.48
CA GLY A 43 -24.24 12.76 -12.76
C GLY A 43 -23.41 13.50 -11.68
N TYR A 44 -22.15 13.82 -11.96
CA TYR A 44 -21.28 14.53 -11.03
C TYR A 44 -21.08 16.00 -11.42
N THR A 45 -21.28 16.91 -10.46
CA THR A 45 -20.93 18.34 -10.63
C THR A 45 -19.52 18.60 -10.10
N ASP A 46 -18.63 19.11 -10.95
CA ASP A 46 -17.22 19.28 -10.60
C ASP A 46 -16.96 20.60 -9.86
N SER A 47 -17.39 20.68 -8.60
CA SER A 47 -17.09 21.80 -7.71
C SER A 47 -15.90 21.49 -6.77
N PRO A 48 -15.15 22.51 -6.28
CA PRO A 48 -14.08 22.30 -5.30
C PRO A 48 -14.54 21.54 -4.05
N ARG A 49 -15.77 21.82 -3.59
CA ARG A 49 -16.40 21.17 -2.45
C ARG A 49 -16.74 19.71 -2.73
N ASN A 50 -17.29 19.41 -3.91
CA ASN A 50 -17.66 18.04 -4.26
C ASN A 50 -16.42 17.13 -4.41
N ARG A 51 -15.30 17.68 -4.92
CA ARG A 51 -14.02 16.94 -5.03
C ARG A 51 -13.48 16.51 -3.67
N SER A 52 -13.58 17.36 -2.65
CA SER A 52 -13.19 16.96 -1.29
C SER A 52 -14.14 15.91 -0.71
N TYR A 53 -15.46 16.02 -0.92
CA TYR A 53 -16.43 15.04 -0.42
C TYR A 53 -16.20 13.64 -1.00
N VAL A 54 -15.85 13.55 -2.29
CA VAL A 54 -15.55 12.27 -2.93
C VAL A 54 -14.34 11.58 -2.30
N VAL A 55 -13.30 12.35 -1.96
CA VAL A 55 -12.09 11.80 -1.33
C VAL A 55 -12.36 11.34 0.10
N MET A 56 -13.18 12.08 0.86
CA MET A 56 -13.50 11.74 2.25
C MET A 56 -14.48 10.57 2.37
N ASN A 57 -15.41 10.41 1.42
CA ASN A 57 -16.44 9.37 1.45
C ASN A 57 -16.03 8.06 0.74
N SER A 58 -14.86 8.02 0.12
CA SER A 58 -14.39 6.82 -0.60
C SER A 58 -13.21 6.20 0.12
N VAL A 59 -13.31 4.89 0.40
CA VAL A 59 -12.28 4.14 1.12
C VAL A 59 -10.97 4.10 0.33
N LEU A 60 -10.99 4.11 -1.00
CA LEU A 60 -9.73 4.09 -1.77
C LEU A 60 -9.08 5.47 -1.89
N TYR A 61 -9.89 6.54 -1.92
CA TYR A 61 -9.35 7.87 -2.17
C TYR A 61 -8.85 8.57 -0.90
N HIS A 62 -9.27 8.15 0.31
CA HIS A 62 -8.76 8.75 1.55
C HIS A 62 -7.24 8.61 1.72
N LEU A 63 -6.64 7.59 1.09
CA LEU A 63 -5.19 7.37 1.09
C LEU A 63 -4.42 8.43 0.28
N HIS A 64 -5.08 9.13 -0.64
CA HIS A 64 -4.44 10.11 -1.51
C HIS A 64 -4.85 11.55 -1.13
N PRO A 65 -3.89 12.47 -0.96
CA PRO A 65 -4.22 13.85 -0.60
C PRO A 65 -5.02 14.55 -1.71
N VAL A 66 -6.08 15.26 -1.30
CA VAL A 66 -6.99 16.03 -2.19
C VAL A 66 -6.24 17.11 -2.98
N LYS A 67 -5.23 17.72 -2.36
CA LYS A 67 -4.43 18.79 -2.94
C LYS A 67 -2.97 18.63 -2.52
N VAL A 68 -2.06 18.70 -3.51
CA VAL A 68 -0.62 18.77 -3.28
C VAL A 68 -0.08 20.03 -3.95
N LYS A 69 0.78 20.77 -3.25
CA LYS A 69 1.43 21.95 -3.83
C LYS A 69 2.41 21.49 -4.92
N ARG A 70 2.37 22.09 -6.11
CA ARG A 70 3.18 21.66 -7.28
C ARG A 70 4.69 21.57 -6.99
N HIS A 71 5.23 22.46 -6.17
CA HIS A 71 6.66 22.42 -5.81
C HIS A 71 7.02 21.19 -4.96
N ALA A 72 6.08 20.66 -4.18
CA ALA A 72 6.33 19.51 -3.30
C ALA A 72 6.38 18.17 -4.08
N VAL A 73 5.91 18.15 -5.33
CA VAL A 73 5.92 16.95 -6.20
C VAL A 73 7.20 16.87 -7.04
N LYS A 74 8.01 17.94 -7.06
CA LYS A 74 9.26 17.92 -7.84
C LYS A 74 10.17 16.81 -7.31
N VAL A 75 10.55 15.88 -8.19
CA VAL A 75 11.46 14.77 -7.88
C VAL A 75 12.77 15.31 -7.31
N SER A 76 13.31 16.41 -7.85
CA SER A 76 14.52 17.04 -7.33
C SER A 76 14.40 17.54 -5.89
N TYR A 77 13.19 17.82 -5.39
CA TYR A 77 12.96 18.37 -4.05
C TYR A 77 12.71 17.30 -2.97
N THR A 78 12.10 16.18 -3.35
CA THR A 78 11.77 15.08 -2.43
C THR A 78 12.67 13.86 -2.62
N LEU A 79 13.35 13.78 -3.77
CA LEU A 79 14.08 12.62 -4.28
C LEU A 79 13.27 11.31 -4.23
N CYS A 80 11.94 11.42 -4.05
CA CYS A 80 11.05 10.30 -3.71
C CYS A 80 11.59 9.36 -2.62
N LEU A 81 12.45 9.82 -1.69
CA LEU A 81 13.16 8.94 -0.75
C LEU A 81 12.22 8.14 0.16
N GLY A 82 11.11 8.74 0.60
CA GLY A 82 10.10 8.03 1.38
C GLY A 82 9.42 6.92 0.56
N GLY A 83 8.99 7.22 -0.67
CA GLY A 83 8.39 6.23 -1.57
C GLY A 83 9.37 5.13 -1.98
N LEU A 84 10.64 5.49 -2.21
CA LEU A 84 11.72 4.56 -2.51
C LEU A 84 11.96 3.59 -1.34
N SER A 85 12.00 4.10 -0.10
CA SER A 85 12.16 3.25 1.09
C SER A 85 11.00 2.25 1.25
N PHE A 86 9.77 2.66 0.94
CA PHE A 86 8.60 1.77 0.96
C PHE A 86 8.66 0.71 -0.16
N PHE A 87 9.07 1.11 -1.36
CA PHE A 87 9.29 0.17 -2.46
C PHE A 87 10.36 -0.88 -2.11
N LEU A 88 11.49 -0.45 -1.54
CA LEU A 88 12.56 -1.34 -1.10
C LEU A 88 12.09 -2.29 0.02
N PHE A 89 11.25 -1.82 0.95
CA PHE A 89 10.65 -2.67 1.96
C PHE A 89 9.79 -3.79 1.35
N ILE A 90 8.95 -3.49 0.34
CA ILE A 90 8.16 -4.51 -0.37
C ILE A 90 9.07 -5.50 -1.08
N LEU A 91 10.08 -5.01 -1.80
CA LEU A 91 11.06 -5.85 -2.50
C LEU A 91 11.77 -6.80 -1.52
N LEU A 92 12.22 -6.28 -0.37
CA LEU A 92 12.86 -7.07 0.68
C LEU A 92 11.91 -8.09 1.28
N THR A 93 10.65 -7.73 1.52
CA THR A 93 9.65 -8.67 2.05
C THR A 93 9.44 -9.84 1.10
N ILE A 94 9.25 -9.57 -0.20
CA ILE A 94 9.02 -10.61 -1.21
C ILE A 94 10.26 -11.52 -1.34
N THR A 95 11.44 -10.93 -1.46
CA THR A 95 12.69 -11.69 -1.58
C THR A 95 13.05 -12.44 -0.30
N GLY A 96 12.74 -11.90 0.88
CA GLY A 96 12.96 -12.54 2.17
C GLY A 96 12.06 -13.76 2.38
N ILE A 97 10.77 -13.63 2.03
CA ILE A 97 9.83 -14.77 2.06
C ILE A 97 10.31 -15.89 1.12
N PHE A 98 10.79 -15.54 -0.07
CA PHE A 98 11.37 -16.54 -0.98
C PHE A 98 12.56 -17.26 -0.37
N LEU A 99 13.50 -16.54 0.26
CA LEU A 99 14.67 -17.14 0.90
C LEU A 99 14.31 -18.01 2.12
N MET A 100 13.26 -17.64 2.87
CA MET A 100 12.78 -18.44 4.02
C MET A 100 12.39 -19.88 3.65
N PHE A 101 11.90 -20.12 2.43
CA PHE A 101 11.54 -21.49 2.01
C PHE A 101 12.75 -22.41 1.83
N PHE A 102 13.95 -21.85 1.67
CA PHE A 102 15.18 -22.60 1.35
C PHE A 102 16.26 -22.47 2.44
N TYR A 103 15.97 -21.80 3.56
CA TYR A 103 16.93 -21.56 4.62
C TYR A 103 16.45 -22.14 5.96
N ARG A 104 17.28 -22.99 6.59
CA ARG A 104 17.04 -23.50 7.95
C ARG A 104 17.93 -22.75 8.95
N PRO A 105 17.35 -22.13 10.00
CA PRO A 105 18.10 -21.37 11.00
C PRO A 105 18.78 -22.30 12.02
N THR A 106 19.66 -23.18 11.55
CA THR A 106 20.45 -24.10 12.38
C THR A 106 21.92 -24.00 11.99
N ALA A 107 22.81 -23.80 12.95
CA ALA A 107 24.24 -23.61 12.69
C ALA A 107 24.88 -24.76 11.89
N ALA A 108 24.40 -25.99 12.07
CA ALA A 108 24.92 -27.17 11.36
C ALA A 108 24.57 -27.18 9.86
N ASN A 109 23.40 -26.68 9.46
CA ASN A 109 22.91 -26.77 8.08
C ASN A 109 22.95 -25.43 7.31
N ALA A 110 23.21 -24.32 8.00
CA ALA A 110 23.15 -22.99 7.40
C ALA A 110 24.08 -22.82 6.19
N TRP A 111 25.29 -23.40 6.26
CA TRP A 111 26.24 -23.34 5.15
C TRP A 111 25.76 -24.13 3.93
N ASP A 112 25.29 -25.36 4.14
CA ASP A 112 24.82 -26.24 3.06
C ASP A 112 23.58 -25.67 2.36
N ASP A 113 22.67 -25.05 3.12
CA ASP A 113 21.49 -24.37 2.59
C ASP A 113 21.88 -23.19 1.67
N ILE A 114 22.87 -22.39 2.07
CA ILE A 114 23.40 -21.30 1.23
C ILE A 114 24.05 -21.84 -0.04
N GLN A 115 24.81 -22.93 0.05
CA GLN A 115 25.45 -23.56 -1.10
C GLN A 115 24.41 -24.15 -2.08
N SER A 116 23.36 -24.78 -1.57
CA SER A 116 22.23 -25.26 -2.37
C SER A 116 21.48 -24.11 -3.04
N LEU A 117 21.30 -22.98 -2.35
CA LEU A 117 20.66 -21.80 -2.90
C LEU A 117 21.46 -21.16 -4.06
N HIS A 118 22.78 -21.33 -4.07
CA HIS A 118 23.64 -20.85 -5.16
C HIS A 118 23.64 -21.77 -6.38
N THR A 119 23.47 -23.07 -6.17
CA THR A 119 23.76 -24.09 -7.20
C THR A 119 22.54 -24.85 -7.70
N SER A 120 21.60 -25.18 -6.81
CA SER A 120 20.44 -26.04 -7.08
C SER A 120 19.14 -25.25 -7.28
N VAL A 121 19.02 -24.05 -6.68
CA VAL A 121 17.80 -23.23 -6.76
C VAL A 121 17.87 -22.25 -7.94
N THR A 122 16.94 -22.38 -8.89
CA THR A 122 16.81 -21.45 -10.01
C THR A 122 16.59 -20.02 -9.50
N PHE A 123 17.42 -19.08 -9.97
CA PHE A 123 17.46 -17.68 -9.51
C PHE A 123 17.82 -17.46 -8.03
N GLY A 124 18.20 -18.50 -7.26
CA GLY A 124 18.49 -18.37 -5.83
C GLY A 124 19.60 -17.37 -5.53
N LEU A 125 20.73 -17.46 -6.25
CA LEU A 125 21.84 -16.50 -6.15
C LEU A 125 21.40 -15.06 -6.49
N MET A 126 20.56 -14.88 -7.51
CA MET A 126 20.08 -13.57 -7.93
C MET A 126 19.19 -12.95 -6.85
N VAL A 127 18.22 -13.71 -6.33
CA VAL A 127 17.30 -13.24 -5.27
C VAL A 127 18.06 -12.90 -3.99
N ARG A 128 19.06 -13.73 -3.61
CA ARG A 128 19.91 -13.44 -2.45
C ARG A 128 20.70 -12.14 -2.61
N ASN A 129 21.33 -11.94 -3.77
CA ASN A 129 22.05 -10.69 -4.04
C ASN A 129 21.10 -9.49 -4.05
N MET A 130 19.91 -9.63 -4.64
CA MET A 130 18.89 -8.59 -4.66
C MET A 130 18.42 -8.25 -3.23
N HIS A 131 18.22 -9.24 -2.37
CA HIS A 131 17.87 -9.03 -0.97
C HIS A 131 18.99 -8.30 -0.21
N ARG A 132 20.25 -8.72 -0.38
CA ARG A 132 21.40 -8.08 0.27
C ARG A 132 21.59 -6.63 -0.17
N TRP A 133 21.62 -6.37 -1.48
CA TRP A 133 21.75 -5.01 -2.01
C TRP A 133 20.53 -4.15 -1.68
N GLY A 134 19.33 -4.73 -1.72
CA GLY A 134 18.09 -4.08 -1.30
C GLY A 134 18.15 -3.60 0.15
N ALA A 135 18.74 -4.39 1.06
CA ALA A 135 18.88 -4.05 2.46
C ALA A 135 19.80 -2.83 2.65
N HIS A 136 20.96 -2.81 1.99
CA HIS A 136 21.86 -1.67 2.01
C HIS A 136 21.22 -0.40 1.43
N LEU A 137 20.51 -0.52 0.31
CA LEU A 137 19.79 0.59 -0.29
C LEU A 137 18.65 1.09 0.60
N MET A 138 17.97 0.20 1.32
CA MET A 138 16.89 0.58 2.23
C MET A 138 17.45 1.40 3.40
N VAL A 139 18.51 0.93 4.05
CA VAL A 139 19.17 1.66 5.15
C VAL A 139 19.63 3.04 4.68
N LEU A 140 20.30 3.11 3.52
CA LEU A 140 20.75 4.38 2.94
C LEU A 140 19.57 5.31 2.61
N SER A 141 18.51 4.79 1.99
CA SER A 141 17.34 5.57 1.59
C SER A 141 16.58 6.12 2.79
N VAL A 142 16.37 5.32 3.83
CA VAL A 142 15.71 5.75 5.09
C VAL A 142 16.58 6.77 5.81
N PHE A 143 17.90 6.57 5.89
CA PHE A 143 18.82 7.54 6.49
C PHE A 143 18.76 8.90 5.79
N LEU A 144 18.87 8.91 4.45
CA LEU A 144 18.75 10.13 3.66
C LEU A 144 17.36 10.77 3.78
N HIS A 145 16.30 9.96 3.87
CA HIS A 145 14.94 10.46 4.10
C HIS A 145 14.84 11.20 5.44
N MET A 146 15.36 10.60 6.52
CA MET A 146 15.38 11.19 7.86
C MET A 146 16.20 12.48 7.90
N ALA A 147 17.41 12.45 7.34
CA ALA A 147 18.26 13.63 7.22
C ALA A 147 17.53 14.77 6.49
N ARG A 148 16.86 14.47 5.37
CA ARG A 148 16.09 15.45 4.60
C ARG A 148 14.93 16.05 5.39
N VAL A 149 14.17 15.24 6.13
CA VAL A 149 13.07 15.71 7.01
C VAL A 149 13.60 16.60 8.12
N PHE A 150 14.76 16.27 8.68
CA PHE A 150 15.45 17.08 9.68
C PHE A 150 15.91 18.43 9.13
N TYR A 151 16.67 18.45 8.03
CA TYR A 151 17.20 19.69 7.43
C TYR A 151 16.10 20.63 6.93
N HIS A 152 14.98 20.10 6.45
CA HIS A 152 13.83 20.91 6.02
C HIS A 152 12.92 21.34 7.17
N GLY A 153 13.21 20.95 8.42
CA GLY A 153 12.38 21.27 9.58
C GLY A 153 10.97 20.69 9.52
N ALA A 154 10.77 19.62 8.73
CA ALA A 154 9.44 19.06 8.48
C ALA A 154 8.87 18.27 9.68
N TYR A 155 9.69 18.05 10.72
CA TYR A 155 9.31 17.42 11.99
C TYR A 155 8.57 18.36 12.96
N LYS A 156 8.60 19.68 12.73
CA LYS A 156 7.92 20.67 13.60
C LYS A 156 6.39 20.49 13.57
N ALA A 157 5.70 21.07 14.55
CA ALA A 157 4.25 21.12 14.62
C ALA A 157 3.61 21.45 13.24
N PRO A 158 2.56 20.72 12.80
CA PRO A 158 1.76 19.71 13.51
C PRO A 158 2.21 18.25 13.24
N ARG A 159 3.45 18.00 12.82
CA ARG A 159 3.91 16.67 12.33
C ARG A 159 4.87 15.93 13.28
N GLU A 160 4.87 16.32 14.55
CA GLU A 160 5.77 15.78 15.57
C GLU A 160 5.56 14.27 15.79
N PHE A 161 4.31 13.82 15.78
CA PHE A 161 3.99 12.39 15.89
C PHE A 161 4.59 11.56 14.75
N ASN A 162 4.52 12.06 13.51
CA ASN A 162 5.09 11.37 12.35
C ASN A 162 6.61 11.28 12.43
N TRP A 163 7.26 12.27 13.07
CA TRP A 163 8.69 12.23 13.31
C TRP A 163 9.07 11.11 14.28
N VAL A 164 8.34 10.97 15.40
CA VAL A 164 8.56 9.88 16.37
C VAL A 164 8.40 8.52 15.69
N VAL A 165 7.34 8.35 14.90
CA VAL A 165 7.13 7.14 14.09
C VAL A 165 8.32 6.89 13.15
N GLY A 166 8.82 7.93 12.48
CA GLY A 166 10.00 7.84 11.62
C GLY A 166 11.26 7.36 12.35
N VAL A 167 11.51 7.85 13.57
CA VAL A 167 12.65 7.42 14.40
C VAL A 167 12.53 5.96 14.83
N ILE A 168 11.32 5.52 15.20
CA ILE A 168 11.06 4.11 15.52
C ILE A 168 11.31 3.22 14.30
N LEU A 169 10.80 3.62 13.12
CA LEU A 169 10.99 2.88 11.87
C LEU A 169 12.46 2.81 11.44
N LEU A 170 13.24 3.89 11.64
CA LEU A 170 14.68 3.87 11.41
C LEU A 170 15.37 2.84 12.31
N THR A 171 15.03 2.83 13.60
CA THR A 171 15.60 1.90 14.58
C THR A 171 15.28 0.45 14.22
N LEU A 172 14.02 0.16 13.85
CA LEU A 172 13.61 -1.15 13.37
C LEU A 172 14.37 -1.55 12.11
N THR A 173 14.52 -0.64 11.14
CA THR A 173 15.26 -0.92 9.90
C THR A 173 16.71 -1.32 10.18
N LEU A 174 17.38 -0.64 11.12
CA LEU A 174 18.74 -0.98 11.53
C LEU A 174 18.81 -2.35 12.25
N LEU A 175 17.85 -2.63 13.14
CA LEU A 175 17.76 -3.92 13.82
C LEU A 175 17.54 -5.06 12.82
N LEU A 176 16.61 -4.93 11.89
CA LEU A 176 16.36 -5.93 10.84
C LEU A 176 17.60 -6.14 9.96
N SER A 177 18.29 -5.06 9.59
CA SER A 177 19.53 -5.15 8.81
C SER A 177 20.64 -5.86 9.58
N PHE A 178 20.75 -5.64 10.89
CA PHE A 178 21.73 -6.30 11.74
C PHE A 178 21.42 -7.79 11.93
N THR A 179 20.18 -8.13 12.29
CA THR A 179 19.78 -9.54 12.48
C THR A 179 19.85 -10.34 11.19
N GLY A 180 19.54 -9.72 10.05
CA GLY A 180 19.65 -10.35 8.73
C GLY A 180 21.09 -10.58 8.29
N TYR A 181 22.06 -9.80 8.78
CA TYR A 181 23.47 -10.01 8.48
C TYR A 181 24.05 -11.25 9.20
N LEU A 182 23.44 -11.66 10.31
CA LEU A 182 23.85 -12.83 11.08
C LEU A 182 23.38 -14.17 10.49
N LEU A 183 22.54 -14.13 9.44
CA LEU A 183 21.91 -15.28 8.79
C LEU A 183 22.60 -15.62 7.46
#